data_AF-A0A6G2K9L2-F1
#
_entry.id   AF-A0A6G2K9L2-F1
#
_cell.length_a   1.000
_cell.length_b   1.000
_cell.length_c   1.000
_cell.angle_alpha   90.00
_cell.angle_beta   90.00
_cell.angle_gamma   90.00
#
_symmetry.space_group_name_H-M   'P 1'
#
loop_
_entity.id
_entity.type
_entity.pdbx_description
1 polymer ?
#
loop_
_entity_poly.entity_id
_entity_poly.type
_entity_poly.pdbx_seq_one_letter_code
_entity_poly.pdbx_strand_id
1 'polypeptide(L)'
;MSHYTGDVILTTRGEVPSDNVDKILLYDDDVEHGSTIALALLLQRIGIPDDSMIIGLDPGRRIGFSVFYGGVEIERQLFTSMADMVLHIRHIFGHVRSGRRVIRIGDGDMSAAWRIYRTLDGISVPYKLEFINESGTSPRKRHCNSRGKRDMLAAKAIAQRDQLVS
;
A
#
# COMPACT_ATOMS: atom_id res chain seq x y z
N MET A 1 6.88 -17.29 -4.23
CA MET A 1 6.88 -16.93 -2.79
C MET A 1 7.49 -18.11 -2.05
N SER A 2 8.57 -17.89 -1.30
CA SER A 2 9.02 -18.89 -0.32
C SER A 2 7.94 -19.00 0.76
N HIS A 3 7.50 -20.22 1.05
CA HIS A 3 6.65 -20.46 2.21
C HIS A 3 7.54 -20.36 3.44
N TYR A 4 7.39 -19.28 4.23
CA TYR A 4 7.98 -19.23 5.56
C TYR A 4 7.29 -20.28 6.43
N THR A 5 8.08 -21.18 7.00
CA THR A 5 7.62 -22.22 7.92
C THR A 5 8.35 -22.00 9.23
N GLY A 6 7.72 -21.31 10.17
CA GLY A 6 8.29 -20.97 11.47
C GLY A 6 7.30 -20.20 12.34
N ASP A 7 7.68 -19.93 13.58
CA ASP A 7 6.86 -19.14 14.50
C ASP A 7 7.05 -17.64 14.26
N VAL A 8 5.99 -16.87 14.48
CA VAL A 8 6.04 -15.42 14.67
C VAL A 8 5.57 -15.14 16.09
N ILE A 9 6.39 -14.44 16.87
CA ILE A 9 6.06 -14.04 18.24
C ILE A 9 5.69 -12.56 18.23
N LEU A 10 4.48 -12.25 18.69
CA LEU A 10 4.11 -10.90 19.10
C LEU A 10 4.46 -10.73 20.58
N THR A 11 5.29 -9.76 20.92
CA THR A 11 5.80 -9.56 22.29
C THR A 11 6.09 -8.10 22.56
N THR A 12 6.23 -7.72 23.83
CA THR A 12 6.80 -6.42 24.19
C THR A 12 8.32 -6.49 24.21
N ARG A 13 9.01 -5.36 24.11
CA ARG A 13 10.48 -5.33 24.22
C ARG A 13 11.00 -5.86 25.57
N GLY A 14 10.19 -5.75 26.63
CA GLY A 14 10.55 -6.20 27.98
C GLY A 14 10.28 -7.70 28.24
N GLU A 15 9.49 -8.35 27.40
CA GLU A 15 9.07 -9.76 27.57
C GLU A 15 9.70 -10.70 26.53
N VAL A 16 10.73 -10.21 25.82
CA VAL A 16 11.44 -10.96 24.80
C VAL A 16 12.02 -12.25 25.42
N PRO A 17 11.62 -13.45 24.93
CA PRO A 17 12.15 -14.70 25.46
C PRO A 17 13.66 -14.83 25.19
N SER A 18 14.43 -15.31 26.16
CA SER A 18 15.88 -15.48 26.03
C SER A 18 16.32 -16.46 24.92
N ASP A 19 15.45 -17.40 24.55
CA ASP A 19 15.74 -18.50 23.60
C ASP A 19 15.16 -18.27 22.19
N ASN A 20 15.04 -17.01 21.76
CA ASN A 20 14.31 -16.62 20.55
C ASN A 20 15.17 -16.43 19.28
N VAL A 21 16.39 -16.97 19.26
CA VAL A 21 17.43 -16.67 18.25
C VAL A 21 16.97 -16.89 16.81
N ASP A 22 16.04 -17.82 16.57
CA ASP A 22 15.56 -18.19 15.23
C ASP A 22 14.10 -17.77 14.94
N LYS A 23 13.46 -16.99 15.84
CA LYS A 23 12.06 -16.60 15.70
C LYS A 23 11.90 -15.17 15.21
N ILE A 24 10.90 -14.96 14.35
CA ILE A 24 10.52 -13.61 13.94
C ILE A 24 9.76 -12.95 15.08
N LEU A 25 10.26 -11.82 15.54
CA LEU A 25 9.62 -11.00 16.57
C LEU A 25 8.88 -9.84 15.92
N LEU A 26 7.62 -9.68 16.29
CA LEU A 26 6.85 -8.46 16.07
C LEU A 26 6.64 -7.82 17.45
N TYR A 27 6.92 -6.52 17.56
CA TYR A 27 6.74 -5.83 18.82
C TYR A 27 5.36 -5.21 18.93
N ASP A 28 4.88 -4.97 20.14
CA ASP A 28 3.63 -4.25 20.41
C ASP A 28 3.65 -2.83 19.81
N ASP A 29 4.76 -2.12 19.95
CA ASP A 29 4.97 -0.79 19.35
C ASP A 29 4.90 -0.82 17.81
N ASP A 30 5.36 -1.90 17.15
CA ASP A 30 5.17 -2.09 15.70
C ASP A 30 3.68 -2.17 15.32
N VAL A 31 2.84 -2.74 16.19
CA VAL A 31 1.39 -2.94 15.96
C VAL A 31 0.58 -1.69 16.30
N GLU A 32 1.03 -0.86 17.24
CA GLU A 32 0.38 0.41 17.60
C GLU A 32 0.26 1.37 16.40
N HIS A 33 1.19 1.28 15.44
CA HIS A 33 1.16 2.03 14.20
C HIS A 33 0.12 1.52 13.17
N GLY A 34 -0.59 0.45 13.48
CA GLY A 34 -1.66 -0.12 12.67
C GLY A 34 -1.23 -1.30 11.80
N SER A 35 -2.22 -2.07 11.35
CA SER A 35 -2.02 -3.37 10.70
C SER A 35 -1.19 -3.31 9.41
N THR A 36 -1.30 -2.24 8.62
CA THR A 36 -0.49 -2.08 7.40
C THR A 36 1.00 -2.06 7.71
N ILE A 37 1.41 -1.27 8.71
CA ILE A 37 2.81 -1.14 9.11
C ILE A 37 3.29 -2.45 9.73
N ALA A 38 2.50 -3.04 10.63
CA ALA A 38 2.80 -4.34 11.23
C ALA A 38 3.02 -5.43 10.18
N LEU A 39 2.15 -5.52 9.16
CA LEU A 39 2.29 -6.50 8.07
C LEU A 39 3.54 -6.24 7.22
N ALA A 40 3.84 -4.99 6.88
CA ALA A 40 5.03 -4.66 6.11
C ALA A 40 6.33 -5.02 6.87
N LEU A 41 6.40 -4.69 8.16
CA LEU A 41 7.53 -5.03 9.03
C LEU A 41 7.67 -6.54 9.22
N LEU A 42 6.55 -7.27 9.31
CA LEU A 42 6.56 -8.73 9.34
C LEU A 42 7.17 -9.30 8.05
N LEU A 43 6.74 -8.82 6.88
CA LEU A 43 7.28 -9.29 5.60
C LEU A 43 8.79 -8.99 5.45
N GLN A 44 9.26 -7.84 5.96
CA GLN A 44 10.69 -7.52 6.02
C GLN A 44 11.47 -8.55 6.84
N ARG A 45 10.96 -8.93 8.01
CA ARG A 45 11.61 -9.88 8.91
C ARG A 45 11.57 -11.31 8.38
N ILE A 46 10.54 -11.66 7.59
CA ILE A 46 10.48 -12.92 6.85
C ILE A 46 11.56 -12.97 5.74
N GLY A 47 12.14 -11.82 5.37
CA GLY A 47 13.21 -11.74 4.37
C GLY A 47 12.67 -11.86 2.95
N ILE A 48 11.53 -11.23 2.65
CA ILE A 48 11.07 -11.15 1.26
C ILE A 48 12.16 -10.50 0.37
N PRO A 49 12.48 -11.06 -0.81
CA PRO A 49 13.61 -10.57 -1.61
C PRO A 49 13.40 -9.17 -2.20
N ASP A 50 12.15 -8.82 -2.49
CA ASP A 50 11.76 -7.51 -3.03
C ASP A 50 11.27 -6.63 -1.89
N ASP A 51 11.92 -5.50 -1.66
CA ASP A 51 11.57 -4.52 -0.64
C ASP A 51 10.81 -3.31 -1.22
N SER A 52 10.31 -3.45 -2.46
CA SER A 52 9.56 -2.39 -3.12
C SER A 52 8.20 -2.16 -2.47
N MET A 53 7.85 -0.89 -2.32
CA MET A 53 6.54 -0.44 -1.89
C MET A 53 5.83 0.25 -3.04
N ILE A 54 4.64 -0.25 -3.37
CA ILE A 54 3.81 0.30 -4.44
C ILE A 54 2.44 0.68 -3.87
N ILE A 55 2.06 1.94 -4.02
CA ILE A 55 0.75 2.46 -3.61
C ILE A 55 -0.07 2.74 -4.87
N GLY A 56 -1.23 2.12 -4.99
CA GLY A 56 -2.20 2.39 -6.05
C GLY A 56 -3.30 3.32 -5.59
N LEU A 57 -3.56 4.37 -6.36
CA LEU A 57 -4.59 5.38 -6.13
C LEU A 57 -5.57 5.39 -7.30
N ASP A 58 -6.84 5.11 -7.02
CA ASP A 58 -7.95 5.20 -7.98
C ASP A 58 -8.73 6.50 -7.75
N PRO A 59 -8.61 7.52 -8.62
CA PRO A 59 -9.27 8.80 -8.42
C PRO A 59 -10.79 8.72 -8.62
N GLY A 60 -11.54 9.47 -7.81
CA GLY A 60 -12.99 9.57 -7.94
C GLY A 60 -13.63 10.32 -6.78
N ARG A 61 -14.95 10.16 -6.60
CA ARG A 61 -15.68 10.74 -5.45
C ARG A 61 -15.14 10.22 -4.11
N ARG A 62 -14.71 8.96 -4.10
CA ARG A 62 -13.87 8.37 -3.07
C ARG A 62 -12.61 7.87 -3.77
N ILE A 63 -11.50 7.93 -3.07
CA ILE A 63 -10.21 7.53 -3.61
C ILE A 63 -9.99 6.08 -3.21
N GLY A 64 -9.90 5.20 -4.20
CA GLY A 64 -9.45 3.84 -3.96
C GLY A 64 -7.98 3.85 -3.57
N PHE A 65 -7.63 3.10 -2.52
CA PHE A 65 -6.27 3.05 -1.99
C PHE A 65 -5.85 1.60 -1.79
N SER A 66 -4.67 1.23 -2.29
CA SER A 66 -4.08 -0.09 -2.08
C SER A 66 -2.58 0.04 -1.87
N VAL A 67 -2.03 -0.76 -0.97
CA VAL A 67 -0.59 -0.80 -0.67
C VAL A 67 -0.07 -2.20 -0.88
N PHE A 68 1.00 -2.29 -1.65
CA PHE A 68 1.78 -3.49 -1.87
C PHE A 68 3.17 -3.32 -1.29
N TYR A 69 3.67 -4.37 -0.65
CA TYR A 69 5.05 -4.47 -0.17
C TYR A 69 5.63 -5.82 -0.59
N GLY A 70 6.74 -5.80 -1.34
CA GLY A 70 7.35 -6.99 -1.93
C GLY A 70 6.38 -7.87 -2.71
N GLY A 71 5.48 -7.23 -3.46
CA GLY A 71 4.45 -7.91 -4.27
C GLY A 71 3.22 -8.42 -3.49
N VAL A 72 3.17 -8.28 -2.17
CA VAL A 72 2.02 -8.68 -1.33
C VAL A 72 1.13 -7.48 -1.05
N GLU A 73 -0.18 -7.61 -1.28
CA GLU A 73 -1.17 -6.59 -0.91
C GLU A 73 -1.33 -6.58 0.62
N ILE A 74 -0.87 -5.51 1.27
CA ILE A 74 -0.91 -5.37 2.74
C ILE A 74 -2.03 -4.43 3.21
N GLU A 75 -2.59 -3.63 2.30
CA GLU A 75 -3.72 -2.75 2.62
C GLU A 75 -4.60 -2.54 1.41
N ARG A 76 -5.91 -2.40 1.67
CA ARG A 76 -6.89 -1.93 0.71
C ARG A 76 -8.02 -1.21 1.42
N GLN A 77 -8.24 0.06 1.08
CA GLN A 77 -9.31 0.88 1.65
C GLN A 77 -9.80 2.00 0.72
N LEU A 78 -10.71 2.82 1.23
CA LEU A 78 -11.24 4.00 0.53
C LEU A 78 -11.03 5.25 1.37
N PHE A 79 -10.56 6.32 0.75
CA PHE A 79 -10.51 7.64 1.37
C PHE A 79 -11.60 8.57 0.82
N THR A 80 -12.22 9.34 1.70
CA THR A 80 -13.10 10.46 1.33
C THR A 80 -12.36 11.81 1.35
N SER A 81 -11.18 11.85 2.00
CA SER A 81 -10.34 13.03 2.18
C SER A 81 -8.95 12.78 1.58
N MET A 82 -8.51 13.69 0.69
CA MET A 82 -7.14 13.66 0.13
C MET A 82 -6.10 13.92 1.21
N ALA A 83 -6.41 14.78 2.19
CA ALA A 83 -5.50 15.09 3.28
C ALA A 83 -5.24 13.86 4.15
N ASP A 84 -6.29 13.13 4.51
CA ASP A 84 -6.19 11.92 5.33
C ASP A 84 -5.40 10.82 4.59
N MET A 85 -5.62 10.68 3.28
CA MET A 85 -4.84 9.79 2.43
C MET A 85 -3.35 10.17 2.45
N VAL A 86 -3.01 11.44 2.28
CA VAL A 86 -1.61 11.90 2.31
C VAL A 86 -0.98 11.68 3.68
N LEU A 87 -1.70 11.97 4.77
CA LEU A 87 -1.23 11.70 6.13
C LEU A 87 -0.98 10.21 6.33
N HIS A 88 -1.85 9.34 5.83
CA HIS A 88 -1.68 7.90 5.90
C HIS A 88 -0.47 7.41 5.10
N ILE A 89 -0.25 7.92 3.88
CA ILE A 89 0.95 7.62 3.09
C ILE A 89 2.22 8.05 3.84
N ARG A 90 2.22 9.25 4.42
CA ARG A 90 3.36 9.75 5.23
C ARG A 90 3.62 8.85 6.43
N HIS A 91 2.55 8.39 7.08
CA HIS A 91 2.64 7.49 8.22
C HIS A 91 3.30 6.16 7.83
N ILE A 92 2.86 5.54 6.73
CA ILE A 92 3.48 4.31 6.21
C ILE A 92 4.94 4.54 5.84
N PHE A 93 5.25 5.59 5.06
CA PHE A 93 6.62 5.89 4.63
C PHE A 93 7.57 6.21 5.78
N GLY A 94 7.05 6.74 6.89
CA GLY A 94 7.83 7.05 8.09
C GLY A 94 8.24 5.83 8.91
N HIS A 95 7.43 4.75 8.88
CA HIS A 95 7.67 3.56 9.70
C HIS A 95 8.21 2.37 8.91
N VAL A 96 7.96 2.33 7.60
CA VAL A 96 8.34 1.18 6.76
C VAL A 96 9.46 1.57 5.79
N ARG A 97 10.63 0.96 5.98
CA ARG A 97 11.76 1.08 5.05
C ARG A 97 11.45 0.37 3.72
N SER A 98 11.94 0.91 2.62
CA SER A 98 11.83 0.30 1.29
C SER A 98 12.93 0.88 0.40
N GLY A 99 13.59 0.03 -0.38
CA GLY A 99 14.59 0.41 -1.36
C GLY A 99 13.99 1.15 -2.56
N ARG A 100 12.71 0.89 -2.87
CA ARG A 100 11.96 1.59 -3.91
C ARG A 100 10.54 1.91 -3.45
N ARG A 101 10.13 3.17 -3.61
CA ARG A 101 8.75 3.64 -3.35
C ARG A 101 8.13 4.15 -4.65
N VAL A 102 6.94 3.67 -4.97
CA VAL A 102 6.19 4.10 -6.16
C VAL A 102 4.75 4.43 -5.77
N ILE A 103 4.26 5.58 -6.21
CA ILE A 103 2.84 5.93 -6.14
C ILE A 103 2.30 5.92 -7.57
N ARG A 104 1.29 5.09 -7.80
CA ARG A 104 0.60 4.92 -9.08
C ARG A 104 -0.78 5.57 -8.99
N ILE A 105 -1.09 6.50 -9.90
CA ILE A 105 -2.38 7.18 -9.98
C ILE A 105 -3.07 6.75 -11.27
N GLY A 106 -4.30 6.25 -11.17
CA GLY A 106 -5.14 5.99 -12.32
C GLY A 106 -5.52 7.26 -13.10
N ASP A 107 -5.66 7.17 -14.41
CA ASP A 107 -5.95 8.31 -15.29
C ASP A 107 -7.44 8.44 -15.69
N GLY A 108 -8.33 7.64 -15.09
CA GLY A 108 -9.75 7.57 -15.48
C GLY A 108 -10.51 8.90 -15.30
N ASP A 109 -10.21 9.64 -14.22
CA ASP A 109 -10.60 11.04 -14.04
C ASP A 109 -9.35 11.90 -13.85
N MET A 110 -8.84 12.44 -14.95
CA MET A 110 -7.62 13.25 -14.98
C MET A 110 -7.71 14.49 -14.07
N SER A 111 -8.89 15.09 -13.88
CA SER A 111 -9.06 16.24 -12.98
C SER A 111 -8.86 15.83 -11.52
N ALA A 112 -9.45 14.70 -11.12
CA ALA A 112 -9.24 14.12 -9.80
C ALA A 112 -7.79 13.64 -9.60
N ALA A 113 -7.19 13.03 -10.63
CA ALA A 113 -5.80 12.57 -10.61
C ALA A 113 -4.82 13.73 -10.38
N TRP A 114 -5.00 14.87 -11.07
CA TRP A 114 -4.17 16.07 -10.86
C TRP A 114 -4.35 16.71 -9.48
N ARG A 115 -5.54 16.60 -8.89
CA ARG A 115 -5.76 17.05 -7.51
C ARG A 115 -4.99 16.17 -6.52
N ILE A 116 -5.03 14.85 -6.69
CA ILE A 116 -4.23 13.91 -5.89
C ILE A 116 -2.74 14.25 -6.04
N TYR A 117 -2.25 14.36 -7.27
CA TYR A 117 -0.86 14.72 -7.56
C TYR A 117 -0.39 15.94 -6.75
N ARG A 118 -1.12 17.06 -6.82
CA ARG A 118 -0.76 18.29 -6.10
C ARG A 118 -0.76 18.13 -4.58
N THR A 119 -1.57 17.23 -4.02
CA THR A 119 -1.56 16.97 -2.58
C THR A 119 -0.37 16.11 -2.13
N LEU A 120 0.23 15.33 -3.04
CA LEU A 120 1.39 14.49 -2.75
C LEU A 120 2.69 15.29 -2.64
N ASP A 121 2.73 16.55 -3.10
CA ASP A 121 3.87 17.47 -2.93
C ASP A 121 4.25 17.65 -1.45
N GLY A 122 3.30 17.42 -0.52
CA GLY A 122 3.54 17.47 0.91
C GLY A 122 4.32 16.28 1.49
N ILE A 123 4.70 15.29 0.69
CA ILE A 123 5.45 14.11 1.15
C ILE A 123 6.95 14.36 0.94
N SER A 124 7.70 14.46 2.04
CA SER A 124 9.15 14.72 2.01
C SER A 124 10.01 13.50 1.67
N VAL A 125 9.48 12.30 1.88
CA VAL A 125 10.18 11.05 1.60
C VAL A 125 10.22 10.83 0.09
N PRO A 126 11.38 10.53 -0.53
CA PRO A 126 11.44 10.31 -1.98
C PRO A 126 10.60 9.12 -2.45
N TYR A 127 9.86 9.32 -3.54
CA TYR A 127 9.11 8.29 -4.25
C TYR A 127 9.08 8.58 -5.75
N LYS A 128 8.85 7.54 -6.56
CA LYS A 128 8.54 7.68 -7.98
C LYS A 128 7.03 7.81 -8.16
N LEU A 129 6.59 8.73 -9.01
CA LEU A 129 5.19 8.85 -9.40
C LEU A 129 4.97 8.26 -10.81
N GLU A 130 3.89 7.52 -11.00
CA GLU A 130 3.48 6.97 -12.30
C GLU A 130 1.97 7.21 -12.51
N PHE A 131 1.59 7.77 -13.66
CA PHE A 131 0.19 7.75 -14.11
C PHE A 131 -0.07 6.46 -14.88
N ILE A 132 -1.17 5.77 -14.56
CA ILE A 132 -1.51 4.47 -15.12
C ILE A 132 -2.78 4.61 -15.96
N ASN A 133 -2.66 4.21 -17.23
CA ASN A 133 -3.79 4.22 -18.15
C ASN A 133 -4.82 3.14 -17.79
N GLU A 134 -6.03 3.58 -17.42
CA GLU A 134 -7.17 2.77 -17.05
C GLU A 134 -8.04 2.32 -18.26
N SER A 135 -7.76 2.80 -19.47
CA SER A 135 -8.54 2.39 -20.65
C SER A 135 -8.48 0.86 -20.83
N GLY A 136 -9.64 0.22 -20.65
CA GLY A 136 -9.79 -1.24 -20.60
C GLY A 136 -10.25 -1.82 -19.25
N THR A 137 -10.31 -1.05 -18.16
CA THR A 137 -10.71 -1.52 -16.81
C THR A 137 -12.18 -1.33 -16.45
N SER A 138 -12.99 -0.70 -17.31
CA SER A 138 -14.43 -0.55 -17.08
C SER A 138 -15.19 -1.83 -17.46
N PRO A 139 -15.81 -2.57 -16.51
CA PRO A 139 -16.79 -3.58 -16.89
C PRO A 139 -17.93 -2.87 -17.61
N ARG A 140 -18.19 -3.25 -18.86
CA ARG A 140 -19.42 -2.96 -19.58
C ARG A 140 -20.61 -3.51 -18.78
N LYS A 141 -21.10 -2.74 -17.80
CA LYS A 141 -22.50 -2.69 -17.30
C LYS A 141 -22.57 -1.74 -16.11
N ARG A 142 -23.21 -0.60 -16.36
CA ARG A 142 -23.60 0.40 -15.36
C ARG A 142 -24.78 -0.16 -14.54
N HIS A 143 -24.50 -0.87 -13.45
CA HIS A 143 -25.52 -1.10 -12.42
C HIS A 143 -25.02 -0.61 -11.05
N CYS A 144 -25.80 0.33 -10.50
CA CYS A 144 -25.67 0.86 -9.15
C CYS A 144 -25.90 -0.27 -8.14
N ASN A 145 -24.92 -0.52 -7.27
CA ASN A 145 -25.05 -1.06 -5.89
C ASN A 145 -23.70 -1.62 -5.35
N SER A 146 -22.62 -1.63 -6.15
CA SER A 146 -21.30 -2.17 -5.76
C SER A 146 -20.13 -1.19 -5.95
N ARG A 147 -20.38 0.13 -5.96
CA ARG A 147 -19.35 1.15 -6.23
C ARG A 147 -18.13 1.04 -5.31
N GLY A 148 -18.32 0.90 -3.99
CA GLY A 148 -17.18 0.86 -3.05
C GLY A 148 -16.22 -0.31 -3.27
N LYS A 149 -16.74 -1.51 -3.57
CA LYS A 149 -15.89 -2.69 -3.85
C LYS A 149 -15.12 -2.52 -5.17
N ARG A 150 -15.69 -1.80 -6.14
CA ARG A 150 -15.02 -1.52 -7.42
C ARG A 150 -13.87 -0.56 -7.25
N ASP A 151 -14.09 0.54 -6.54
CA ASP A 151 -13.08 1.56 -6.26
C ASP A 151 -11.84 0.89 -5.57
N MET A 152 -12.08 -0.05 -4.65
CA MET A 152 -11.02 -0.86 -4.02
C MET A 152 -10.30 -1.83 -4.98
N LEU A 153 -11.02 -2.45 -5.92
CA LEU A 153 -10.43 -3.36 -6.91
C LEU A 153 -9.65 -2.62 -8.01
N ALA A 154 -10.08 -1.41 -8.36
CA ALA A 154 -9.39 -0.56 -9.31
C ALA A 154 -8.04 -0.10 -8.76
N ALA A 155 -7.99 0.37 -7.50
CA ALA A 155 -6.74 0.74 -6.84
C ALA A 155 -5.71 -0.41 -6.82
N LYS A 156 -6.17 -1.63 -6.55
CA LYS A 156 -5.35 -2.84 -6.66
C LYS A 156 -4.81 -3.05 -8.07
N ALA A 157 -5.66 -2.96 -9.09
CA ALA A 157 -5.26 -3.13 -10.49
C ALA A 157 -4.24 -2.08 -10.93
N ILE A 158 -4.43 -0.82 -10.50
CA ILE A 158 -3.51 0.29 -10.73
C ILE A 158 -2.15 0.00 -10.08
N ALA A 159 -2.15 -0.48 -8.83
CA ALA A 159 -0.92 -0.83 -8.12
C ALA A 159 -0.12 -1.94 -8.82
N GLN A 160 -0.78 -2.92 -9.46
CA GLN A 160 -0.11 -4.09 -10.04
C GLN A 160 0.17 -3.97 -11.56
N ARG A 161 -0.26 -2.90 -12.24
CA ARG A 161 -0.13 -2.81 -13.70
C ARG A 161 1.31 -2.56 -14.12
N ASP A 162 1.82 -3.43 -14.99
CA ASP A 162 3.08 -3.20 -15.69
C ASP A 162 2.89 -2.15 -16.78
N GLN A 163 3.88 -1.27 -16.95
CA GLN A 163 3.92 -0.37 -18.09
C GLN A 163 4.05 -1.23 -19.35
N LEU A 164 3.00 -1.31 -20.16
CA LEU A 164 3.19 -1.70 -21.56
C LEU A 164 4.02 -0.59 -22.18
N VAL A 165 5.31 -0.86 -22.35
CA VAL A 165 6.20 -0.04 -23.18
C VAL A 165 5.67 -0.21 -24.60
N SER A 166 4.95 0.81 -25.08
CA SER A 166 4.62 0.99 -26.50
C SER A 166 5.77 1.69 -27.20
#